data_AF-A0AAU8RIC8-F1
#
_entry.id   AF-A0AAU8RIC8-F1
#
_cell.length_a   1.000
_cell.length_b   1.000
_cell.length_c   1.000
_cell.angle_alpha   90.00
_cell.angle_beta   90.00
_cell.angle_gamma   90.00
#
_symmetry.space_group_name_H-M   'P 1'
#
loop_
_entity.id
_entity.type
_entity.pdbx_description
1 polymer ?
#
loop_
_entity_poly.entity_id
_entity_poly.type
_entity_poly.pdbx_seq_one_letter_code
_entity_poly.pdbx_strand_id
1 'polypeptide(L)'
;MTFTLKLIFFTLALLGGLFPLEAQEIDPTWMEAEATITEIHKSIGRRGRTNAFADVTFTTKKEEAIQTRVEILAIPIYGAVKSTGDIITIYYDPETPQVARSKNISFFNTYGMYILIALGIILSTARILKMRKKSISA
;
A
#
# COMPACT_ATOMS: atom_id res chain seq x y z
N MET A 1 40.52 10.79 -0.91
CA MET A 1 39.41 10.04 -0.26
C MET A 1 38.15 9.99 -1.16
N THR A 2 38.29 9.61 -2.43
CA THR A 2 37.20 9.59 -3.44
C THR A 2 36.67 8.19 -3.74
N PHE A 3 37.39 7.16 -3.30
CA PHE A 3 37.08 5.75 -3.56
C PHE A 3 35.83 5.26 -2.81
N THR A 4 35.58 5.76 -1.60
CA THR A 4 34.44 5.35 -0.77
C THR A 4 33.10 5.80 -1.35
N LEU A 5 33.02 6.98 -1.97
CA LEU A 5 31.76 7.48 -2.52
C LEU A 5 31.34 6.72 -3.79
N LYS A 6 32.29 6.40 -4.68
CA LYS A 6 32.01 5.57 -5.88
C LYS A 6 31.58 4.16 -5.48
N LEU A 7 32.18 3.60 -4.43
CA LEU A 7 31.82 2.29 -3.88
C LEU A 7 30.39 2.29 -3.29
N ILE A 8 29.99 3.36 -2.62
CA ILE A 8 28.62 3.51 -2.07
C ILE A 8 27.58 3.60 -3.19
N PHE A 9 27.84 4.39 -4.25
CA PHE A 9 26.92 4.45 -5.40
C PHE A 9 26.84 3.13 -6.15
N PHE A 10 27.96 2.43 -6.31
CA PHE A 10 28.00 1.13 -6.96
C PHE A 10 27.24 0.06 -6.17
N THR A 11 27.39 0.03 -4.84
CA THR A 11 26.65 -0.90 -3.97
C THR A 11 25.15 -0.61 -3.95
N LEU A 12 24.73 0.66 -3.94
CA LEU A 12 23.32 1.04 -4.08
C LEU A 12 22.72 0.61 -5.43
N ALA A 13 23.47 0.79 -6.53
CA ALA A 13 23.04 0.38 -7.86
C ALA A 13 22.93 -1.15 -7.99
N LEU A 14 23.87 -1.89 -7.38
CA LEU A 14 23.88 -3.35 -7.39
C LEU A 14 22.71 -3.93 -6.55
N LEU A 15 22.41 -3.34 -5.40
CA LEU A 15 21.23 -3.71 -4.61
C LEU A 15 19.93 -3.40 -5.36
N GLY A 16 19.83 -2.26 -6.07
CA GLY A 16 18.63 -1.90 -6.82
C GLY A 16 18.33 -2.81 -8.02
N GLY A 17 19.34 -3.46 -8.60
CA GLY A 17 19.18 -4.33 -9.77
C GLY A 17 18.92 -5.82 -9.46
N LEU A 18 19.15 -6.27 -8.22
CA LEU A 18 19.06 -7.69 -7.84
C LEU A 18 17.72 -8.10 -7.21
N PHE A 19 16.86 -7.15 -6.83
CA PHE A 19 15.51 -7.47 -6.38
C PHE A 19 14.56 -7.45 -7.58
N PRO A 20 13.92 -8.58 -7.95
CA PRO A 20 12.79 -8.55 -8.86
C PRO A 20 11.68 -7.75 -8.18
N LEU A 21 11.54 -6.49 -8.58
CA LEU A 21 10.50 -5.57 -8.15
C LEU A 21 9.24 -5.84 -8.99
N GLU A 22 8.68 -7.04 -8.87
CA GLU A 22 7.38 -7.31 -9.49
C GLU A 22 6.29 -6.71 -8.61
N ALA A 23 5.49 -5.83 -9.21
CA ALA A 23 4.24 -5.39 -8.60
C ALA A 23 3.37 -6.64 -8.40
N GLN A 24 2.73 -6.78 -7.23
CA GLN A 24 1.79 -7.87 -7.01
C GLN A 24 0.65 -7.76 -8.03
N GLU A 25 0.66 -8.61 -9.05
CA GLU A 25 -0.44 -8.70 -10.01
C GLU A 25 -1.69 -9.22 -9.28
N ILE A 26 -2.80 -8.53 -9.52
CA ILE A 26 -4.12 -8.95 -9.05
C ILE A 26 -4.54 -10.10 -9.98
N ASP A 27 -4.93 -11.23 -9.39
CA ASP A 27 -5.38 -12.42 -10.12
C ASP A 27 -6.47 -12.03 -11.13
N PRO A 28 -6.28 -12.28 -12.44
CA PRO A 28 -7.18 -11.83 -13.51
C PRO A 28 -8.60 -12.41 -13.42
N THR A 29 -8.80 -13.40 -12.56
CA THR A 29 -10.10 -14.05 -12.33
C THR A 29 -11.07 -13.18 -11.53
N TRP A 30 -10.57 -12.19 -10.80
CA TRP A 30 -11.37 -11.39 -9.86
C TRP A 30 -12.10 -10.25 -10.58
N MET A 31 -13.33 -9.99 -10.16
CA MET A 31 -14.22 -9.01 -10.77
C MET A 31 -14.30 -7.73 -9.94
N GLU A 32 -14.25 -6.55 -10.57
CA GLU A 32 -14.43 -5.26 -9.90
C GLU A 32 -15.91 -4.93 -9.69
N ALA A 33 -16.25 -4.43 -8.50
CA ALA A 33 -17.57 -3.88 -8.16
C ALA A 33 -17.46 -2.68 -7.20
N GLU A 34 -18.48 -1.83 -7.23
CA GLU A 34 -18.67 -0.77 -6.25
C GLU A 34 -19.50 -1.29 -5.07
N ALA A 35 -19.02 -1.06 -3.85
CA ALA A 35 -19.65 -1.52 -2.63
C ALA A 35 -19.86 -0.34 -1.67
N THR A 36 -21.00 -0.32 -0.99
CA THR A 36 -21.31 0.70 0.02
C THR A 36 -20.96 0.18 1.40
N ILE A 37 -20.24 0.98 2.20
CA ILE A 37 -19.90 0.64 3.58
C ILE A 37 -21.13 0.80 4.47
N THR A 38 -21.52 -0.28 5.12
CA THR A 38 -22.62 -0.33 6.08
C THR A 38 -22.14 -0.15 7.53
N GLU A 39 -21.00 -0.75 7.88
CA GLU A 39 -20.43 -0.65 9.23
C GLU A 39 -18.90 -0.75 9.17
N ILE A 40 -18.21 -0.15 10.14
CA ILE A 40 -16.74 -0.20 10.25
C ILE A 40 -16.33 -0.76 11.61
N HIS A 41 -15.60 -1.87 11.57
CA HIS A 41 -15.01 -2.55 12.72
C HIS A 41 -13.53 -2.21 12.80
N LYS A 42 -13.11 -1.55 13.88
CA LYS A 42 -11.70 -1.22 14.13
C LYS A 42 -11.12 -2.22 15.12
N SER A 43 -9.96 -2.77 14.81
CA SER A 43 -9.22 -3.62 15.75
C SER A 43 -7.78 -3.13 15.90
N ILE A 44 -7.34 -2.98 17.14
CA ILE A 44 -5.95 -2.66 17.47
C ILE A 44 -5.29 -3.96 17.94
N GLY A 45 -4.38 -4.47 17.12
CA GLY A 45 -3.59 -5.65 17.43
C GLY A 45 -2.43 -5.35 18.39
N ARG A 46 -1.79 -6.41 18.90
CA ARG A 46 -0.56 -6.29 19.69
C ARG A 46 0.52 -5.55 18.91
N ARG A 47 1.30 -4.70 19.60
CA ARG A 47 2.35 -3.83 19.03
C ARG A 47 1.85 -2.68 18.14
N GLY A 48 0.62 -2.19 18.35
CA GLY A 48 0.11 -0.98 17.69
C GLY A 48 -0.30 -1.15 16.23
N ARG A 49 -0.43 -2.41 15.75
CA ARG A 49 -1.00 -2.70 14.44
C ARG A 49 -2.47 -2.30 14.44
N THR A 50 -2.87 -1.41 13.55
CA THR A 50 -4.27 -0.98 13.41
C THR A 50 -4.83 -1.65 12.17
N ASN A 51 -5.81 -2.53 12.33
CA ASN A 51 -6.56 -3.11 11.22
C ASN A 51 -7.99 -2.55 11.26
N ALA A 52 -8.57 -2.27 10.10
CA ALA A 52 -9.98 -1.91 9.99
C ALA A 52 -10.66 -2.83 8.99
N PHE A 53 -11.86 -3.27 9.36
CA PHE A 53 -12.74 -4.06 8.50
C PHE A 53 -14.02 -3.25 8.28
N ALA A 54 -14.56 -3.34 7.09
CA ALA A 54 -15.85 -2.75 6.74
C ALA A 54 -16.80 -3.85 6.30
N ASP A 55 -18.01 -3.81 6.82
CA ASP A 55 -19.12 -4.59 6.28
C ASP A 55 -19.68 -3.81 5.09
N VAL A 56 -19.67 -4.42 3.92
CA VAL A 56 -20.00 -3.78 2.65
C VAL A 56 -21.10 -4.53 1.94
N THR A 57 -21.97 -3.78 1.27
CA THR A 57 -23.03 -4.32 0.43
C THR A 57 -22.77 -3.93 -1.02
N PHE A 58 -22.84 -4.90 -1.93
CA PHE A 58 -22.64 -4.70 -3.35
C PHE A 58 -23.54 -5.62 -4.17
N THR A 59 -23.79 -5.23 -5.42
CA THR A 59 -24.57 -6.04 -6.36
C THR A 59 -23.60 -6.76 -7.30
N THR A 60 -23.74 -8.07 -7.39
CA THR A 60 -22.96 -8.87 -8.35
C THR A 60 -23.47 -8.69 -9.78
N LYS A 61 -22.70 -9.13 -10.77
CA LYS A 61 -23.18 -9.19 -12.17
C LYS A 61 -24.43 -10.05 -12.40
N LYS A 62 -24.78 -10.91 -11.44
CA LYS A 62 -26.01 -11.73 -11.47
C LYS A 62 -27.20 -11.01 -10.82
N GLU A 63 -27.08 -9.72 -10.52
CA GLU A 63 -28.08 -8.87 -9.86
C GLU A 63 -28.42 -9.29 -8.41
N GLU A 64 -27.59 -10.15 -7.80
CA GLU A 64 -27.73 -10.52 -6.40
C GLU A 64 -27.03 -9.50 -5.51
N ALA A 65 -27.75 -8.98 -4.51
CA ALA A 65 -27.19 -8.14 -3.46
C ALA A 65 -26.52 -9.01 -2.39
N ILE A 66 -25.23 -8.78 -2.16
CA ILE A 66 -24.41 -9.55 -1.23
C ILE A 66 -23.80 -8.61 -0.20
N GLN A 67 -23.82 -9.06 1.05
CA GLN A 67 -23.12 -8.40 2.15
C GLN A 67 -21.90 -9.23 2.54
N THR A 68 -20.74 -8.60 2.63
CA THR A 68 -19.50 -9.25 3.04
C THR A 68 -18.62 -8.31 3.85
N ARG A 69 -17.62 -8.86 4.53
CA ARG A 69 -16.64 -8.10 5.32
C ARG A 69 -15.34 -8.01 4.53
N VAL A 70 -14.88 -6.79 4.30
CA VAL A 70 -13.60 -6.53 3.63
C VAL A 70 -12.67 -5.75 4.53
N GLU A 71 -11.38 -6.06 4.47
CA GLU A 71 -10.37 -5.21 5.11
C GLU A 71 -10.29 -3.88 4.36
N ILE A 72 -10.21 -2.77 5.09
CA ILE A 72 -10.05 -1.43 4.53
C ILE A 72 -8.78 -0.78 5.09
N LEU A 73 -8.25 0.19 4.35
CA LEU A 73 -7.05 0.90 4.76
C LEU A 73 -7.26 1.59 6.12
N ALA A 74 -6.36 1.27 7.04
CA ALA A 74 -6.30 1.88 8.36
C ALA A 74 -4.91 2.50 8.57
N ILE A 75 -4.89 3.75 9.02
CA ILE A 75 -3.67 4.44 9.40
C ILE A 75 -3.50 4.27 10.91
N PRO A 76 -2.30 3.91 11.42
CA PRO A 76 -2.02 3.93 12.85
C PRO A 76 -2.42 5.27 13.46
N ILE A 77 -3.00 5.26 14.67
CA ILE A 77 -3.48 6.44 15.42
C ILE A 77 -4.78 7.05 14.86
N TYR A 78 -4.94 7.16 13.53
CA TYR A 78 -6.13 7.77 12.90
C TYR A 78 -7.26 6.77 12.59
N GLY A 79 -6.95 5.48 12.49
CA GLY A 79 -7.94 4.43 12.21
C GLY A 79 -8.30 4.32 10.72
N ALA A 80 -9.51 3.83 10.45
CA ALA A 80 -10.04 3.69 9.09
C ALA A 80 -10.07 5.04 8.34
N VAL A 81 -9.62 5.04 7.09
CA VAL A 81 -9.62 6.25 6.23
C VAL A 81 -11.02 6.56 5.66
N LYS A 82 -11.88 5.53 5.58
CA LYS A 82 -13.25 5.60 5.07
C LYS A 82 -14.27 5.62 6.20
N SER A 83 -15.49 6.08 5.88
CA SER A 83 -16.61 6.20 6.81
C SER A 83 -17.82 5.37 6.36
N THR A 84 -18.76 5.14 7.27
CA THR A 84 -20.06 4.52 6.94
C THR A 84 -20.79 5.36 5.90
N GLY A 85 -21.36 4.71 4.89
CA GLY A 85 -22.01 5.34 3.75
C GLY A 85 -21.07 5.65 2.57
N ASP A 86 -19.75 5.53 2.74
CA ASP A 86 -18.81 5.72 1.62
C ASP A 86 -18.89 4.55 0.64
N ILE A 87 -18.70 4.86 -0.64
CA ILE A 87 -18.54 3.87 -1.71
C ILE A 87 -17.04 3.52 -1.83
N ILE A 88 -16.75 2.23 -1.92
CA ILE A 88 -15.41 1.70 -2.16
C ILE A 88 -15.42 0.69 -3.31
N THR A 89 -14.32 0.61 -4.04
CA THR A 89 -14.11 -0.43 -5.04
C THR A 89 -13.60 -1.70 -4.37
N ILE A 90 -14.26 -2.81 -4.63
CA ILE A 90 -13.87 -4.14 -4.19
C ILE A 90 -13.62 -5.04 -5.39
N TYR A 91 -12.77 -6.04 -5.18
CA TYR A 91 -12.65 -7.19 -6.05
C TYR A 91 -13.35 -8.37 -5.38
N TYR A 92 -14.15 -9.10 -6.13
CA TYR A 92 -14.81 -10.31 -5.65
C TYR A 92 -14.60 -11.48 -6.62
N ASP A 93 -14.62 -12.69 -6.09
CA ASP A 93 -14.61 -13.92 -6.91
C ASP A 93 -16.05 -14.21 -7.40
N PRO A 94 -16.29 -14.31 -8.72
CA PRO A 94 -17.61 -14.61 -9.26
C PRO A 94 -18.14 -16.01 -8.90
N GLU A 95 -17.26 -16.97 -8.56
CA GLU A 95 -17.67 -18.30 -8.07
C GLU A 95 -18.01 -18.26 -6.58
N THR A 96 -17.27 -17.47 -5.80
CA THR A 96 -17.52 -17.28 -4.35
C THR A 96 -17.59 -15.81 -3.95
N PRO A 97 -18.70 -15.10 -4.24
CA PRO A 97 -18.78 -13.65 -4.04
C PRO A 97 -18.65 -13.17 -2.59
N GLN A 98 -18.78 -14.07 -1.61
CA GLN A 98 -18.50 -13.75 -0.20
C GLN A 98 -17.02 -13.45 0.04
N VAL A 99 -16.12 -13.97 -0.80
CA VAL A 99 -14.69 -13.67 -0.77
C VAL A 99 -14.45 -12.39 -1.57
N ALA A 100 -14.34 -11.27 -0.85
CA ALA A 100 -14.06 -9.97 -1.44
C ALA A 100 -12.86 -9.28 -0.78
N ARG A 101 -12.19 -8.41 -1.53
CA ARG A 101 -11.02 -7.63 -1.08
C ARG A 101 -11.15 -6.18 -1.52
N SER A 102 -10.78 -5.23 -0.66
CA SER A 102 -10.77 -3.82 -1.05
C SER A 102 -9.57 -3.50 -1.95
N LYS A 103 -9.79 -2.67 -2.97
CA LYS A 103 -8.73 -2.20 -3.88
C LYS A 103 -7.67 -1.34 -3.17
N ASN A 104 -8.07 -0.59 -2.15
CA ASN A 104 -7.22 0.39 -1.47
C ASN A 104 -6.09 -0.22 -0.64
N ILE A 105 -6.25 -1.43 -0.13
CA ILE A 105 -5.16 -2.15 0.55
C ILE A 105 -4.05 -2.53 -0.44
N SER A 106 -4.41 -2.80 -1.69
CA SER A 106 -3.43 -3.11 -2.73
C SER A 106 -2.50 -1.93 -2.99
N PHE A 107 -2.95 -0.68 -2.93
CA PHE A 107 -2.08 0.45 -3.30
C PHE A 107 -0.85 0.59 -2.38
N PHE A 108 -1.02 0.58 -1.05
CA PHE A 108 0.11 0.70 -0.14
C PHE A 108 0.97 -0.57 -0.09
N ASN A 109 0.37 -1.74 -0.23
CA ASN A 109 1.13 -3.00 -0.29
C ASN A 109 1.96 -3.10 -1.57
N THR A 110 1.39 -2.68 -2.71
CA THR A 110 2.02 -2.73 -4.02
C THR A 110 3.04 -1.60 -4.21
N TYR A 111 2.69 -0.35 -3.84
CA TYR A 111 3.52 0.82 -4.12
C TYR A 111 4.34 1.34 -2.93
N GLY A 112 4.03 0.92 -1.70
CA GLY A 112 4.64 1.47 -0.49
C GLY A 112 6.16 1.30 -0.45
N MET A 113 6.67 0.13 -0.89
CA MET A 113 8.10 -0.12 -0.96
C MET A 113 8.82 0.83 -1.93
N TYR A 114 8.24 1.07 -3.13
CA TYR A 114 8.82 2.01 -4.10
C TYR A 114 8.85 3.44 -3.56
N ILE A 115 7.79 3.88 -2.87
CA ILE A 115 7.73 5.21 -2.24
C ILE A 115 8.84 5.36 -1.19
N LEU A 116 9.05 4.35 -0.35
CA LEU A 116 10.10 4.36 0.68
C LEU A 116 11.51 4.36 0.09
N ILE A 117 11.74 3.59 -0.98
CA ILE A 117 13.02 3.60 -1.71
C ILE A 117 13.30 4.99 -2.28
N ALA A 118 12.31 5.59 -2.95
CA ALA A 118 12.44 6.93 -3.53
C ALA A 118 12.76 7.98 -2.45
N LEU A 119 12.05 7.95 -1.31
CA LEU A 119 12.31 8.81 -0.15
C LEU A 119 13.73 8.61 0.40
N GLY A 120 14.17 7.36 0.54
CA GLY A 120 15.52 7.03 1.00
C GLY A 120 16.61 7.62 0.10
N ILE A 121 16.43 7.53 -1.23
CA ILE A 121 17.36 8.10 -2.21
C ILE A 121 17.37 9.64 -2.10
N ILE A 122 16.21 10.29 -2.06
CA ILE A 122 16.12 11.76 -1.97
C ILE A 122 16.82 12.27 -0.70
N LEU A 123 16.52 11.69 0.45
CA LEU A 123 17.10 12.10 1.74
C LEU A 123 18.62 11.84 1.78
N SER A 124 19.08 10.70 1.25
CA SER A 124 20.50 10.36 1.16
C SER A 124 21.25 11.36 0.28
N THR A 125 20.72 11.64 -0.91
CA THR A 125 21.34 12.55 -1.88
C THR A 125 21.37 13.99 -1.34
N ALA A 126 20.29 14.45 -0.73
CA ALA A 126 20.23 15.77 -0.10
C ALA A 126 21.28 15.92 1.03
N ARG A 127 21.46 14.88 1.87
CA ARG A 127 22.49 14.88 2.92
C ARG A 127 23.91 14.93 2.32
N ILE A 128 24.18 14.18 1.25
CA ILE A 128 25.49 14.17 0.57
C ILE A 128 25.80 15.54 -0.05
N LEU A 129 24.84 16.16 -0.73
CA LEU A 129 25.01 17.51 -1.29
C LEU A 129 25.29 18.55 -0.21
N LYS A 130 24.61 18.46 0.93
CA LYS A 130 24.85 19.34 2.09
C LYS A 130 26.26 19.18 2.67
N MET A 131 26.78 17.96 2.74
CA MET A 131 28.14 17.70 3.23
C MET A 131 29.23 18.21 2.27
N ARG A 132 29.03 18.05 0.95
CA ARG A 132 29.97 18.58 -0.06
C ARG A 132 30.02 20.10 -0.05
N LYS A 133 28.88 20.78 0.11
CA LYS A 133 28.84 22.25 0.21
C LYS A 133 29.62 22.75 1.43
N LYS A 134 29.54 22.05 2.56
CA LYS A 134 30.27 22.40 3.78
C LYS A 134 31.79 22.16 3.69
N SER A 135 32.25 21.20 2.87
CA SER A 135 33.70 20.96 2.67
C SER A 135 34.34 21.85 1.60
N ILE A 136 33.55 22.63 0.85
CA ILE A 136 34.06 23.60 -0.14
C ILE A 136 34.08 25.01 0.46
N SER A 137 33.29 25.27 1.51
CA SER A 137 33.24 26.56 2.22
C SER A 137 34.10 26.60 3.49
N ALA A 138 34.92 25.59 3.73
CA ALA A 138 35.90 25.49 4.83
C ALA A 138 37.27 25.24 4.21
#